data_AF-A0A1F8RPX1-F1
#
_entry.id   AF-A0A1F8RPX1-F1
#
_cell.length_a   1.000
_cell.length_b   1.000
_cell.length_c   1.000
_cell.angle_alpha   90.00
_cell.angle_beta   90.00
_cell.angle_gamma   90.00
#
_symmetry.space_group_name_H-M   'P 1'
#
loop_
_entity.id
_entity.type
_entity.pdbx_description
1 polymer ?
#
loop_
_entity_poly.entity_id
_entity_poly.type
_entity_poly.pdbx_seq_one_letter_code
_entity_poly.pdbx_strand_id
1 'polypeptide(L)'
;MLKPDVILFGEQLPRATLDEARSEFRRAELILVAGSSLEVVPAASLPLEGIERGAHLIILNRIPTYLDERADIVLHQDVAHSLPALVRLALDDNR
;
A
#
# COMPACT_ATOMS: atom_id res chain seq x y z
N MET A 1 -27.60 15.03 12.05
CA MET A 1 -26.80 15.33 10.83
C MET A 1 -26.38 14.01 10.22
N LEU A 2 -26.57 13.83 8.91
CA LEU A 2 -26.10 12.66 8.18
C LEU A 2 -24.68 12.97 7.69
N LYS A 3 -23.66 12.27 8.18
CA LYS A 3 -22.28 12.40 7.70
C LYS A 3 -21.96 11.17 6.81
N PRO A 4 -21.44 11.36 5.58
CA PRO A 4 -20.99 10.24 4.75
C PRO A 4 -19.83 9.50 5.41
N ASP A 5 -19.72 8.19 5.14
CA ASP A 5 -18.67 7.33 5.68
C ASP A 5 -17.34 7.55 4.94
N VAL A 6 -16.80 8.76 5.10
CA VAL A 6 -15.52 9.22 4.53
C VAL A 6 -14.77 10.03 5.58
N ILE A 7 -13.45 9.96 5.52
CA ILE A 7 -12.56 10.77 6.34
C ILE A 7 -12.06 11.93 5.48
N LEU A 8 -12.36 13.16 5.91
CA LEU A 8 -11.91 14.36 5.21
C LEU A 8 -10.50 14.76 5.69
N PHE A 9 -9.80 15.59 4.91
CA PHE A 9 -8.51 16.12 5.34
C PHE A 9 -8.62 16.86 6.68
N GLY A 10 -7.70 16.55 7.59
CA GLY A 10 -7.69 17.09 8.96
C GLY A 10 -8.55 16.30 9.95
N GLU A 11 -9.37 15.35 9.50
CA GLU A 11 -10.06 14.44 10.39
C GLU A 11 -9.15 13.28 10.82
N GLN A 12 -9.34 12.82 12.05
CA GLN A 12 -8.62 11.64 12.53
C GLN A 12 -9.24 10.37 11.94
N LEU A 13 -8.39 9.46 11.48
CA LEU A 13 -8.82 8.11 11.15
C LEU A 13 -9.37 7.40 12.41
N PRO A 14 -10.38 6.54 12.27
CA PRO A 14 -10.86 5.71 13.37
C PRO A 14 -9.70 4.88 13.95
N ARG A 15 -9.46 4.99 15.25
CA ARG A 15 -8.33 4.33 15.92
C ARG A 15 -8.35 2.82 15.75
N ALA A 16 -9.50 2.19 15.96
CA ALA A 16 -9.64 0.74 15.82
C ALA A 16 -9.22 0.25 14.42
N THR A 17 -9.70 0.90 13.37
CA THR A 17 -9.32 0.58 11.98
C THR A 17 -7.83 0.79 11.72
N LEU A 18 -7.25 1.86 12.26
CA LEU A 18 -5.82 2.11 12.11
C LEU A 18 -5.00 1.04 12.86
N ASP A 19 -5.39 0.67 14.08
CA ASP A 19 -4.68 -0.34 14.88
C ASP A 19 -4.76 -1.73 14.25
N GLU A 20 -5.92 -2.10 13.69
CA GLU A 20 -6.10 -3.32 12.90
C GLU A 20 -5.19 -3.32 11.65
N ALA A 21 -5.21 -2.23 10.87
CA ALA A 21 -4.35 -2.10 9.69
C ALA A 21 -2.87 -2.24 10.07
N ARG A 22 -2.43 -1.56 11.13
CA ARG A 22 -1.06 -1.67 11.65
C ARG A 22 -0.70 -3.11 12.03
N SER A 23 -1.62 -3.85 12.66
CA SER A 23 -1.42 -5.26 13.00
C SER A 23 -1.20 -6.12 11.75
N GLU A 24 -2.00 -5.91 10.70
CA GLU A 24 -1.88 -6.65 9.45
C GLU A 24 -0.59 -6.31 8.70
N PHE A 25 -0.23 -5.03 8.58
CA PHE A 25 1.04 -4.62 7.96
C PHE A 25 2.24 -5.22 8.67
N ARG A 26 2.21 -5.28 10.01
CA ARG A 26 3.29 -5.88 10.82
C ARG A 26 3.37 -7.41 10.75
N ARG A 27 2.36 -8.08 10.21
CA ARG A 27 2.31 -9.54 10.03
C ARG A 27 2.48 -9.94 8.56
N ALA A 28 2.38 -8.99 7.63
CA ALA A 28 2.51 -9.24 6.22
C ALA A 28 3.93 -9.72 5.88
N GLU A 29 4.02 -10.69 4.98
CA GLU A 29 5.28 -11.14 4.38
C GLU A 29 5.57 -10.37 3.07
N LEU A 30 4.52 -9.81 2.46
CA LEU A 30 4.58 -9.01 1.24
C LEU A 30 3.57 -7.86 1.33
N ILE A 31 4.01 -6.67 0.96
CA ILE A 31 3.20 -5.46 0.84
C ILE A 31 3.23 -5.00 -0.61
N LEU A 32 2.05 -4.80 -1.18
CA LEU A 32 1.87 -4.22 -2.51
C LEU A 32 1.21 -2.84 -2.39
N VAL A 33 1.94 -1.79 -2.72
CA VAL A 33 1.40 -0.44 -2.86
C VAL A 33 1.01 -0.23 -4.32
N ALA A 34 -0.28 0.00 -4.57
CA ALA A 34 -0.82 0.12 -5.92
C ALA A 34 -1.55 1.47 -6.10
N GLY A 35 -1.01 2.35 -6.94
CA GLY A 35 -1.63 3.63 -7.30
C GLY A 35 -1.68 4.68 -6.17
N SER A 36 -0.72 4.66 -5.25
CA SER A 36 -0.62 5.62 -4.15
C SER A 36 0.71 6.36 -4.20
N SER A 37 0.70 7.69 -3.98
CA SER A 37 1.92 8.50 -3.80
C SER A 37 2.56 8.33 -2.43
N LEU A 38 1.84 7.71 -1.48
CA LEU A 38 2.26 7.56 -0.08
C LEU A 38 2.55 8.90 0.63
N GLU A 39 1.71 9.91 0.42
CA GLU A 39 1.88 11.23 1.04
C GLU A 39 0.91 11.51 2.21
N VAL A 40 -0.20 10.76 2.29
CA VAL A 40 -1.26 11.01 3.26
C VAL A 40 -1.04 10.20 4.54
N VAL A 41 -0.49 10.86 5.55
CA VAL A 41 -0.29 10.31 6.91
C VAL A 41 -1.63 10.29 7.67
N PRO A 42 -1.89 9.27 8.50
CA PRO A 42 -1.03 8.14 8.90
C PRO A 42 -1.06 6.91 7.98
N ALA A 43 -1.93 6.84 6.97
CA ALA A 43 -2.01 5.65 6.11
C ALA A 43 -0.70 5.38 5.35
N ALA A 44 -0.04 6.45 4.87
CA ALA A 44 1.22 6.37 4.15
C ALA A 44 2.37 5.72 4.96
N SER A 45 2.32 5.74 6.29
CA SER A 45 3.36 5.14 7.12
C SER A 45 3.19 3.63 7.35
N LEU A 46 2.04 3.06 7.03
CA LEU A 46 1.76 1.64 7.30
C LEU A 46 2.72 0.68 6.59
N PRO A 47 3.10 0.88 5.31
CA PRO A 47 4.09 0.03 4.66
C PRO A 47 5.43 -0.02 5.39
N LEU A 48 5.84 1.09 6.01
CA LEU A 48 7.08 1.17 6.77
C LEU A 48 7.10 0.19 7.94
N GLU A 49 5.99 0.03 8.66
CA GLU A 49 5.90 -0.90 9.79
C GLU A 49 6.08 -2.37 9.39
N GLY A 50 5.65 -2.74 8.18
CA GLY A 50 5.82 -4.09 7.68
C GLY A 50 7.24 -4.36 7.20
N ILE A 51 7.84 -3.44 6.44
CA ILE A 51 9.23 -3.60 5.99
C ILE A 51 10.22 -3.59 7.16
N GLU A 52 9.93 -2.85 8.24
CA GLU A 52 10.72 -2.89 9.49
C GLU A 52 10.65 -4.27 10.18
N ARG A 53 9.66 -5.09 9.84
CA ARG A 53 9.51 -6.48 10.29
C ARG A 53 9.92 -7.52 9.25
N GLY A 54 10.50 -7.09 8.14
CA GLY A 54 11.03 -7.97 7.10
C GLY A 54 10.04 -8.33 5.99
N ALA A 55 8.90 -7.64 5.89
CA ALA A 55 8.02 -7.78 4.73
C ALA A 55 8.73 -7.30 3.46
N HIS A 56 8.52 -8.02 2.36
CA HIS A 56 8.88 -7.53 1.03
C HIS A 56 7.96 -6.39 0.62
N LEU A 57 8.47 -5.44 -0.18
CA LEU A 57 7.72 -4.28 -0.64
C LEU A 57 7.79 -4.14 -2.16
N ILE A 58 6.62 -4.11 -2.79
CA ILE A 58 6.43 -3.81 -4.21
C ILE A 58 5.63 -2.51 -4.34
N ILE A 59 6.10 -1.58 -5.15
CA ILE A 59 5.43 -0.31 -5.44
C ILE A 59 5.07 -0.23 -6.92
N LEU A 60 3.78 -0.07 -7.21
CA LEU A 60 3.22 0.17 -8.53
C LEU A 60 2.61 1.57 -8.57
N ASN A 61 3.37 2.56 -9.02
CA ASN A 61 2.87 3.93 -9.10
C ASN A 61 3.56 4.72 -10.20
N ARG A 62 2.81 5.58 -10.91
CA ARG A 62 3.35 6.38 -12.03
C ARG A 62 4.41 7.40 -11.59
N ILE A 63 4.32 7.86 -10.34
CA ILE A 63 5.16 8.91 -9.77
C ILE A 63 6.02 8.29 -8.68
N PRO A 64 7.26 8.76 -8.49
CA PRO A 64 8.09 8.32 -7.37
C PRO A 64 7.40 8.48 -6.01
N THR A 65 7.72 7.59 -5.07
CA THR A 65 7.28 7.66 -3.68
C THR A 65 8.47 7.76 -2.75
N TYR A 66 8.26 8.22 -1.51
CA TYR A 66 9.34 8.31 -0.53
C TYR A 66 9.88 6.93 -0.08
N LEU A 67 9.16 5.84 -0.38
CA LEU A 67 9.58 4.47 -0.05
C LEU A 67 10.21 3.72 -1.22
N ASP A 68 10.40 4.36 -2.38
CA ASP A 68 10.98 3.69 -3.56
C ASP A 68 12.36 3.07 -3.26
N GLU A 69 13.21 3.78 -2.53
CA GLU A 69 14.55 3.30 -2.13
C GLU A 69 14.52 2.12 -1.15
N ARG A 70 13.36 1.86 -0.53
CA ARG A 70 13.14 0.79 0.45
C ARG A 70 12.37 -0.39 -0.16
N ALA A 71 11.86 -0.26 -1.38
CA ALA A 71 11.10 -1.29 -2.06
C ALA A 71 12.03 -2.27 -2.78
N ASP A 72 11.67 -3.55 -2.77
CA ASP A 72 12.37 -4.58 -3.53
C ASP A 72 12.14 -4.38 -5.04
N ILE A 73 10.94 -3.94 -5.40
CA ILE A 73 10.53 -3.69 -6.80
C ILE A 73 9.74 -2.39 -6.87
N VAL A 74 10.11 -1.52 -7.80
CA VAL A 74 9.36 -0.31 -8.15
C VAL A 74 9.03 -0.33 -9.63
N LEU A 75 7.75 -0.29 -9.98
CA LEU A 75 7.28 -0.15 -11.36
C LEU A 75 6.61 1.21 -11.55
N HIS A 76 7.31 2.11 -12.24
CA HIS A 76 6.78 3.40 -12.67
C HIS A 76 5.87 3.28 -13.88
N GLN A 77 4.72 2.66 -13.66
CA GLN A 77 3.73 2.37 -14.69
C GLN A 77 2.32 2.70 -14.22
N ASP A 78 1.41 2.75 -15.18
CA ASP A 78 0.00 2.89 -14.88
C ASP A 78 -0.55 1.63 -14.20
N VAL A 79 -1.00 1.76 -12.95
CA VAL A 79 -1.56 0.66 -12.15
C VAL A 79 -2.74 -0.04 -12.84
N ALA A 80 -3.54 0.70 -13.61
CA ALA A 80 -4.67 0.14 -14.35
C ALA A 80 -4.23 -0.86 -15.43
N HIS A 81 -2.99 -0.76 -15.92
CA HIS A 81 -2.42 -1.65 -16.92
C HIS A 81 -1.48 -2.69 -16.30
N SER A 82 -0.61 -2.28 -15.36
CA SER A 82 0.41 -3.14 -14.78
C SER A 82 -0.15 -4.17 -13.79
N LEU A 83 -1.12 -3.78 -12.95
CA LEU A 83 -1.68 -4.69 -11.95
C LEU A 83 -2.41 -5.89 -12.59
N PRO A 84 -3.31 -5.72 -13.59
CA PRO A 84 -3.91 -6.86 -14.28
C PRO A 84 -2.91 -7.75 -15.04
N ALA A 85 -1.80 -7.17 -15.53
CA ALA A 85 -0.74 -7.96 -16.16
C ALA A 85 0.00 -8.82 -15.12
N LEU A 86 0.36 -8.25 -13.97
CA LEU A 86 0.98 -8.97 -12.86
C LEU A 86 0.09 -10.09 -12.33
N VAL A 87 -1.21 -9.83 -12.17
CA VAL A 87 -2.17 -10.85 -11.72
C VAL A 87 -2.22 -12.03 -12.69
N ARG A 88 -2.23 -11.77 -14.00
CA ARG A 88 -2.20 -12.85 -15.01
C ARG A 88 -0.93 -13.70 -14.86
N LEU A 89 0.24 -13.07 -14.81
CA LEU A 89 1.51 -13.79 -14.63
C LEU A 89 1.53 -14.62 -13.34
N ALA A 90 1.15 -14.02 -12.21
CA ALA A 90 1.21 -14.67 -10.90
C ALA A 90 0.21 -15.82 -10.73
N LEU A 91 -0.94 -15.76 -11.42
CA LEU A 91 -1.97 -16.79 -11.35
C LEU A 91 -1.82 -17.86 -12.44
N ASP A 92 -1.25 -17.51 -13.60
CA ASP A 92 -1.01 -18.45 -14.69
C ASP A 92 0.20 -19.36 -14.41
N ASP A 93 1.22 -18.87 -13.68
CA ASP A 93 2.35 -19.68 -13.20
C ASP A 93 1.96 -20.73 -12.13
N ASN A 94 0.72 -20.68 -11.63
CA ASN A 94 0.19 -21.61 -10.63
C ASN A 94 -0.68 -22.74 -11.23
N ARG A 95 -0.53 -23.01 -12.55
CA ARG A 95 -1.14 -24.14 -13.26
C ARG A 95 -0.11 -25.15 -13.77
#